data_AF-A0A938X8B9-F1
#
_entry.id   AF-A0A938X8B9-F1
#
_cell.length_a   1.000
_cell.length_b   1.000
_cell.length_c   1.000
_cell.angle_alpha   90.00
_cell.angle_beta   90.00
_cell.angle_gamma   90.00
#
_symmetry.space_group_name_H-M   'P 1'
#
loop_
_entity.id
_entity.type
_entity.pdbx_description
1 polymer ?
#
loop_
_entity_poly.entity_id
_entity_poly.type
_entity_poly.pdbx_seq_one_letter_code
_entity_poly.pdbx_strand_id
1 'polypeptide(L)'
;MPEFPVLALCRIRCRCHHGTVQKYANYSRALDEIGKHEPKLVNKILSGNYKISHKNVVELSRLSPDEMRKVNRKIDAKAAPFVQYKRTRTAINNMGRRESEDNDEPQGPSVKDMPAFDPDAEVSSLILTIPSWSSSIERTRSRADLSIVSSYAKYRLMDALQSLQDSVEEMITAIKEDES
;
A
#
# COMPACT_ATOMS: atom_id res chain seq x y z
N MET A 1 -26.74 -0.23 -16.74
CA MET A 1 -26.97 -0.92 -15.45
C MET A 1 -25.87 -0.48 -14.49
N PRO A 2 -26.17 -0.07 -13.23
CA PRO A 2 -25.22 0.68 -12.41
C PRO A 2 -24.24 -0.24 -11.64
N GLU A 3 -22.94 -0.14 -11.94
CA GLU A 3 -21.82 -0.86 -11.28
C GLU A 3 -21.39 -0.26 -9.92
N PHE A 4 -22.32 0.01 -9.01
CA PHE A 4 -21.98 0.59 -7.70
C PHE A 4 -21.96 -0.36 -6.47
N PRO A 5 -22.50 -1.60 -6.46
CA PRO A 5 -22.58 -2.36 -5.21
C PRO A 5 -21.29 -3.08 -4.79
N VAL A 6 -20.38 -3.40 -5.72
CA VAL A 6 -19.20 -4.25 -5.41
C VAL A 6 -18.10 -3.48 -4.69
N LEU A 7 -17.93 -2.19 -5.01
CA LEU A 7 -16.90 -1.34 -4.39
C LEU A 7 -17.26 -0.94 -2.95
N ALA A 8 -18.56 -0.79 -2.65
CA ALA A 8 -19.04 -0.42 -1.31
C ALA A 8 -18.83 -1.55 -0.29
N LEU A 9 -19.03 -2.81 -0.69
CA LEU A 9 -18.90 -3.98 0.18
C LEU A 9 -17.45 -4.28 0.59
N CYS A 10 -16.47 -4.04 -0.28
CA CYS A 10 -15.06 -4.30 0.01
C CYS A 10 -14.49 -3.34 1.09
N ARG A 11 -15.01 -2.10 1.17
CA ARG A 11 -14.57 -1.07 2.14
C ARG A 11 -14.92 -1.39 3.60
N ILE A 12 -16.03 -2.10 3.84
CA ILE A 12 -16.55 -2.35 5.19
C ILE A 12 -15.84 -3.55 5.86
N ARG A 13 -15.37 -4.53 5.07
CA ARG A 13 -14.81 -5.79 5.60
C ARG A 13 -13.29 -5.91 5.50
N CYS A 14 -12.66 -5.25 4.54
CA CYS A 14 -11.21 -5.25 4.36
C CYS A 14 -10.75 -3.79 4.41
N ARG A 15 -9.86 -3.44 5.35
CA ARG A 15 -9.38 -2.07 5.60
C ARG A 15 -8.46 -1.61 4.45
N CYS A 16 -9.00 -1.51 3.24
CA CYS A 16 -8.28 -1.17 2.01
C CYS A 16 -8.44 0.32 1.69
N HIS A 17 -7.36 0.97 1.26
CA HIS A 17 -7.41 2.35 0.80
C HIS A 17 -8.25 2.46 -0.48
N HIS A 18 -9.09 3.50 -0.57
CA HIS A 18 -10.03 3.68 -1.67
C HIS A 18 -9.36 3.68 -3.05
N GLY A 19 -8.22 4.37 -3.18
CA GLY A 19 -7.45 4.40 -4.42
C GLY A 19 -6.97 3.02 -4.89
N THR A 20 -6.65 2.12 -3.96
CA THR A 20 -6.24 0.74 -4.28
C THR A 20 -7.39 -0.06 -4.85
N VAL A 21 -8.58 0.03 -4.23
CA VAL A 21 -9.78 -0.68 -4.70
C VAL A 21 -10.15 -0.20 -6.10
N GLN A 22 -10.15 1.12 -6.33
CA GLN A 22 -10.46 1.70 -7.64
C GLN A 22 -9.43 1.28 -8.71
N LYS A 23 -8.14 1.20 -8.35
CA LYS A 23 -7.08 0.77 -9.27
C LYS A 23 -7.31 -0.66 -9.75
N TYR A 24 -7.64 -1.60 -8.85
CA TYR A 24 -7.94 -2.98 -9.23
C TYR A 24 -9.29 -3.14 -9.95
N ALA A 25 -10.28 -2.31 -9.64
CA ALA A 25 -11.54 -2.26 -10.39
C ALA A 25 -11.34 -1.82 -11.85
N ASN A 26 -10.50 -0.82 -12.08
CA ASN A 26 -10.17 -0.38 -13.44
C ASN A 26 -9.32 -1.43 -14.18
N TYR A 27 -8.45 -2.14 -13.47
CA TYR A 27 -7.63 -3.22 -14.04
C TYR A 27 -8.48 -4.40 -14.53
N SER A 28 -9.40 -4.88 -13.68
CA SER A 28 -10.31 -5.98 -14.01
C SER A 28 -11.16 -5.65 -15.22
N ARG A 29 -11.80 -4.46 -15.23
CA ARG A 29 -12.58 -4.00 -16.38
C ARG A 29 -11.75 -3.95 -17.68
N ALA A 30 -10.49 -3.51 -17.60
CA ALA A 30 -9.59 -3.49 -18.76
C ALA A 30 -9.29 -4.92 -19.27
N LEU A 31 -9.10 -5.89 -18.38
CA LEU A 31 -8.92 -7.30 -18.77
C LEU A 31 -10.17 -7.88 -19.41
N ASP A 32 -11.35 -7.54 -18.92
CA ASP A 32 -12.63 -8.00 -19.50
C ASP A 32 -12.79 -7.50 -20.94
N GLU A 33 -12.49 -6.22 -21.21
CA GLU A 33 -12.53 -5.66 -22.57
C GLU A 33 -11.50 -6.32 -23.50
N ILE A 34 -10.28 -6.56 -23.03
CA ILE A 34 -9.26 -7.30 -23.80
C ILE A 34 -9.74 -8.73 -24.08
N GLY A 35 -10.40 -9.36 -23.11
CA GLY A 35 -10.93 -10.72 -23.20
C GLY A 35 -11.99 -10.89 -24.29
N LYS A 36 -12.79 -9.85 -24.59
CA LYS A 36 -13.78 -9.88 -25.67
C LYS A 36 -13.16 -10.05 -27.05
N HIS A 37 -11.97 -9.48 -27.27
CA HIS A 37 -11.31 -9.49 -28.57
C HIS A 37 -10.23 -10.57 -28.67
N GLU A 38 -9.38 -10.72 -27.65
CA GLU A 38 -8.21 -11.59 -27.67
C GLU A 38 -8.04 -12.32 -26.31
N PRO A 39 -8.85 -13.37 -26.03
CA PRO A 39 -8.83 -14.07 -24.74
C PRO A 39 -7.49 -14.77 -24.46
N LYS A 40 -6.75 -15.15 -25.51
CA LYS A 40 -5.40 -15.73 -25.41
C LYS A 40 -4.40 -14.76 -24.77
N LEU A 41 -4.57 -13.45 -24.96
CA LEU A 41 -3.71 -12.43 -24.37
C LEU A 41 -3.97 -12.30 -22.87
N VAL A 42 -5.23 -12.33 -22.44
CA VAL A 42 -5.62 -12.30 -21.02
C VAL A 42 -5.01 -13.47 -20.26
N ASN A 43 -5.10 -14.69 -20.81
CA ASN A 43 -4.50 -15.87 -20.20
C ASN A 43 -2.97 -15.76 -20.04
N LYS A 44 -2.28 -15.08 -20.96
CA LYS A 44 -0.83 -14.82 -20.84
C LYS A 44 -0.50 -13.80 -19.74
N ILE A 45 -1.33 -12.78 -19.58
CA ILE A 45 -1.20 -11.79 -18.51
C ILE A 45 -1.46 -12.45 -17.14
N LEU A 46 -2.51 -13.25 -17.03
CA LEU A 46 -2.89 -13.93 -15.78
C LEU A 46 -1.96 -15.09 -15.41
N SER A 47 -1.39 -15.80 -16.40
CA SER A 47 -0.42 -16.88 -16.15
C SER A 47 0.91 -16.38 -15.58
N GLY A 48 1.15 -15.06 -15.52
CA GLY A 48 2.40 -14.50 -14.99
C GLY A 48 3.61 -14.68 -15.90
N ASN A 49 3.46 -15.39 -17.02
CA ASN A 49 4.51 -15.60 -18.03
C ASN A 49 4.84 -14.31 -18.80
N TYR A 50 3.96 -13.30 -18.73
CA TYR A 50 4.14 -12.01 -19.38
C TYR A 50 3.99 -10.87 -18.38
N LYS A 51 5.06 -10.08 -18.20
CA LYS A 51 5.07 -8.93 -17.28
C LYS A 51 4.58 -7.67 -17.98
N ILE A 52 3.37 -7.23 -17.65
CA ILE A 52 2.77 -5.97 -18.11
C ILE A 52 2.39 -5.10 -16.92
N SER A 53 2.59 -3.78 -17.03
CA SER A 53 2.20 -2.84 -15.99
C SER A 53 0.68 -2.63 -15.99
N HIS A 54 0.12 -2.23 -14.85
CA HIS A 54 -1.30 -1.85 -14.72
C HIS A 54 -1.71 -0.79 -15.76
N LYS A 55 -0.91 0.27 -15.91
CA LYS A 55 -1.15 1.37 -16.85
C LYS A 55 -1.21 0.84 -18.30
N ASN A 56 -0.28 -0.03 -18.68
CA ASN A 56 -0.23 -0.58 -20.02
C ASN A 56 -1.42 -1.50 -20.32
N VAL A 57 -1.93 -2.26 -19.33
CA VAL A 57 -3.16 -3.05 -19.52
C VAL A 57 -4.37 -2.15 -19.78
N VAL A 58 -4.48 -1.03 -19.06
CA VAL A 58 -5.55 -0.04 -19.27
C VAL A 58 -5.41 0.68 -20.61
N GLU A 59 -4.19 0.94 -21.08
CA GLU A 59 -3.97 1.50 -22.42
C GLU A 59 -4.30 0.49 -23.53
N LEU A 60 -3.91 -0.77 -23.36
CA LEU A 60 -4.25 -1.85 -24.30
C LEU A 60 -5.76 -2.00 -24.48
N SER A 61 -6.54 -1.89 -23.42
CA SER A 61 -8.01 -1.99 -23.51
C SER A 61 -8.66 -0.81 -24.26
N ARG A 62 -7.92 0.26 -24.55
CA ARG A 62 -8.38 1.41 -25.34
C ARG A 62 -7.97 1.35 -26.81
N LEU A 63 -7.04 0.45 -27.17
CA LEU A 63 -6.59 0.30 -28.54
C LEU A 63 -7.63 -0.41 -29.40
N SER A 64 -7.53 -0.21 -30.72
CA SER A 64 -8.39 -0.95 -31.65
C SER A 64 -8.08 -2.46 -31.61
N PRO A 65 -9.05 -3.33 -31.93
CA PRO A 65 -8.85 -4.78 -31.93
C PRO A 65 -7.68 -5.25 -32.83
N ASP A 66 -7.43 -4.54 -33.93
CA ASP A 66 -6.34 -4.85 -34.87
C ASP A 66 -4.95 -4.50 -34.30
N GLU A 67 -4.84 -3.39 -33.56
CA GLU A 67 -3.63 -3.01 -32.86
C GLU A 67 -3.34 -3.97 -31.70
N MET A 68 -4.38 -4.38 -30.97
CA MET A 68 -4.28 -5.38 -29.91
C MET A 68 -3.76 -6.73 -30.44
N ARG A 69 -4.22 -7.16 -31.63
CA ARG A 69 -3.72 -8.36 -32.31
C ARG A 69 -2.26 -8.23 -32.76
N LYS A 70 -1.86 -7.05 -33.25
CA LYS A 70 -0.45 -6.75 -33.57
C LYS A 70 0.44 -6.84 -32.32
N VAL A 71 -0.04 -6.35 -31.18
CA VAL A 71 0.66 -6.46 -29.90
C VAL A 71 0.77 -7.92 -29.46
N ASN A 72 -0.30 -8.71 -29.55
CA ASN A 72 -0.27 -10.14 -29.20
C ASN A 72 0.77 -10.92 -30.04
N ARG A 73 0.86 -10.64 -31.35
CA ARG A 73 1.89 -11.23 -32.23
C ARG A 73 3.31 -10.81 -31.86
N LYS A 74 3.52 -9.54 -31.48
CA LYS A 74 4.83 -9.04 -31.01
C LYS A 74 5.22 -9.65 -29.68
N ILE A 75 4.25 -9.95 -28.81
CA ILE A 75 4.47 -10.64 -27.54
C ILE A 75 4.92 -12.09 -27.80
N ASP A 76 4.27 -12.80 -28.73
CA ASP A 76 4.65 -14.16 -29.12
C ASP A 76 6.07 -14.21 -29.73
N ALA A 77 6.42 -13.22 -30.57
CA ALA A 77 7.74 -13.13 -31.16
C ALA A 77 8.86 -12.79 -30.15
N LYS A 78 8.52 -12.13 -29.04
CA LYS A 78 9.46 -11.71 -27.98
C LYS A 78 9.40 -12.57 -26.72
N ALA A 79 8.64 -13.67 -26.73
CA ALA A 79 8.48 -14.57 -25.59
C ALA A 79 9.78 -15.37 -25.34
N ALA A 80 10.84 -14.68 -24.92
CA ALA A 80 11.95 -15.32 -24.23
C ALA A 80 11.44 -15.78 -22.85
N PRO A 81 11.57 -17.08 -22.52
CA PRO A 81 11.20 -17.58 -21.21
C PRO A 81 12.12 -16.92 -20.19
N PHE A 82 11.54 -16.25 -19.20
CA PHE A 82 12.22 -15.80 -17.99
C PHE A 82 13.44 -14.89 -18.20
N VAL A 83 13.21 -13.64 -18.64
CA VAL A 83 14.25 -12.62 -18.50
C VAL A 83 14.31 -12.18 -17.04
N GLN A 84 15.38 -12.65 -16.37
CA GLN A 84 15.86 -12.23 -15.07
C GLN A 84 15.61 -10.74 -14.84
N TYR A 85 14.93 -10.45 -13.73
CA TYR A 85 14.44 -9.14 -13.26
C TYR A 85 15.42 -7.95 -13.42
N LYS A 86 16.72 -8.21 -13.57
CA LYS A 86 17.76 -7.20 -13.81
C LYS A 86 17.85 -6.66 -15.25
N ARG A 87 17.59 -7.47 -16.30
CA ARG A 87 17.91 -7.05 -17.68
C ARG A 87 16.80 -6.22 -18.35
N THR A 88 15.54 -6.45 -18.01
CA THR A 88 14.41 -5.74 -18.61
C THR A 88 14.34 -4.27 -18.18
N ARG A 89 14.83 -3.94 -16.97
CA ARG A 89 14.83 -2.56 -16.45
C ARG A 89 15.80 -1.66 -17.23
N THR A 90 16.95 -2.19 -17.63
CA THR A 90 17.94 -1.46 -18.43
C THR A 90 17.46 -1.22 -19.86
N ALA A 91 16.77 -2.20 -20.46
CA ALA A 91 16.25 -2.07 -21.82
C ALA A 91 15.08 -1.05 -21.93
N ILE A 92 14.22 -0.99 -20.91
CA ILE A 92 13.09 -0.04 -20.87
C ILE A 92 13.58 1.38 -20.56
N ASN A 93 14.52 1.56 -19.62
CA ASN A 93 15.15 2.87 -19.38
C ASN A 93 15.92 3.39 -20.61
N ASN A 94 16.57 2.50 -21.38
CA ASN A 94 17.30 2.91 -22.58
C ASN A 94 16.40 3.22 -23.79
N MET A 95 15.16 2.71 -23.83
CA MET A 95 14.19 3.08 -24.88
C MET A 95 13.46 4.39 -24.57
N GLY A 96 13.32 4.78 -23.30
CA GLY A 96 12.74 6.07 -22.91
C GLY A 96 13.69 7.26 -23.00
N ARG A 97 15.00 7.03 -23.22
CA ARG A 97 16.04 8.07 -23.29
C ARG A 97 16.44 8.42 -24.73
N ARG A 98 15.50 8.41 -25.65
CA ARG A 98 15.62 9.04 -26.96
C ARG A 98 14.32 9.82 -27.15
N GLU A 99 14.44 11.15 -27.13
CA GLU A 99 13.34 12.14 -27.18
C GLU A 99 12.70 12.51 -25.83
N SER A 100 13.49 13.14 -24.95
CA SER A 100 13.02 14.25 -24.12
C SER A 100 14.24 14.99 -23.57
N GLU A 101 14.63 16.05 -24.28
CA GLU A 101 15.46 17.12 -23.74
C GLU A 101 14.69 17.80 -22.59
N ASP A 102 15.43 18.12 -21.52
CA ASP A 102 15.08 18.97 -20.38
C ASP A 102 13.62 19.00 -19.91
N ASN A 103 13.33 18.14 -18.94
CA ASN A 103 12.57 18.59 -17.77
C ASN A 103 13.38 18.19 -16.53
N ASP A 104 14.11 19.15 -15.97
CA ASP A 104 14.53 19.14 -14.57
C ASP A 104 13.25 19.18 -13.71
N GLU A 105 12.61 18.02 -13.54
CA GLU A 105 11.81 17.79 -12.34
C GLU A 105 12.82 17.67 -11.18
N PRO A 106 12.66 18.42 -10.08
CA PRO A 106 13.54 18.29 -8.94
C PRO A 106 13.51 16.83 -8.50
N GLN A 107 14.67 16.17 -8.59
CA GLN A 107 14.86 14.85 -8.03
C GLN A 107 14.51 14.96 -6.54
N GLY A 108 13.28 14.55 -6.19
CA GLY A 108 12.94 14.26 -4.81
C GLY A 108 14.00 13.30 -4.26
N PRO A 109 14.26 13.35 -2.94
CA PRO A 109 15.33 12.59 -2.32
C PRO A 109 15.30 11.14 -2.83
N SER A 110 16.45 10.71 -3.36
CA SER A 110 16.64 9.36 -3.83
C SER A 110 16.34 8.44 -2.65
N VAL A 111 15.69 7.29 -2.89
CA VAL A 111 15.33 6.30 -1.85
C VAL A 111 16.54 5.81 -1.03
N LYS A 112 17.76 6.19 -1.42
CA LYS A 112 19.03 5.92 -0.74
C LYS A 112 19.58 7.07 0.10
N ASP A 113 18.98 8.25 0.08
CA ASP A 113 19.45 9.37 0.88
C ASP A 113 19.10 9.07 2.34
N MET A 114 20.14 8.98 3.18
CA MET A 114 19.97 8.75 4.61
C MET A 114 19.22 9.96 5.17
N PRO A 115 18.09 9.75 5.87
CA PRO A 115 17.36 10.86 6.47
C PRO A 115 18.30 11.62 7.41
N ALA A 116 18.15 12.94 7.45
CA ALA A 116 18.85 13.74 8.44
C ALA A 116 18.53 13.20 9.84
N PHE A 117 19.54 13.15 10.69
CA PHE A 117 19.34 12.78 12.09
C PHE A 117 18.38 13.79 12.73
N ASP A 118 17.28 13.28 13.26
CA ASP A 118 16.27 14.06 13.98
C ASP A 118 16.39 13.74 15.48
N PRO A 119 16.86 14.69 16.31
CA PRO A 119 17.00 14.48 17.75
C PRO A 119 15.64 14.23 18.43
N ASP A 120 14.54 14.66 17.82
CA ASP A 120 13.19 14.54 18.35
C ASP A 120 12.46 13.30 17.84
N ALA A 121 13.12 12.45 17.05
CA ALA A 121 12.50 11.30 16.38
C ALA A 121 11.86 10.31 17.38
N GLU A 122 12.55 10.02 18.48
CA GLU A 122 12.05 9.10 19.52
C GLU A 122 10.88 9.71 20.30
N VAL A 123 10.98 10.99 20.66
CA VAL A 123 9.91 11.73 21.34
C VAL A 123 8.66 11.81 20.45
N SER A 124 8.86 12.16 19.18
CA SER A 124 7.80 12.21 18.16
C SER A 124 7.14 10.85 17.97
N SER A 125 7.94 9.77 17.95
CA SER A 125 7.42 8.40 17.84
C SER A 125 6.51 8.04 19.03
N LEU A 126 6.89 8.41 20.25
CA LEU A 126 6.06 8.19 21.43
C LEU A 126 4.77 9.02 21.37
N ILE A 127 4.84 10.32 21.06
CA ILE A 127 3.67 11.22 20.93
C ILE A 127 2.64 10.65 19.96
N LEU A 128 3.08 10.10 18.83
CA LEU A 128 2.19 9.53 17.82
C LEU A 128 1.46 8.26 18.27
N THR A 129 2.02 7.51 19.23
CA THR A 129 1.45 6.24 19.70
C THR A 129 0.53 6.40 20.91
N ILE A 130 0.76 7.40 21.78
CA ILE A 130 -0.05 7.67 22.98
C ILE A 130 -1.57 7.72 22.72
N PRO A 131 -2.09 8.40 21.67
CA PRO A 131 -3.53 8.43 21.40
C PRO A 131 -4.14 7.04 21.19
N SER A 132 -3.36 6.09 20.66
CA SER A 132 -3.82 4.72 20.43
C SER A 132 -4.01 3.93 21.73
N TRP A 133 -3.14 4.14 22.72
CA TRP A 133 -3.25 3.54 24.06
C TRP A 133 -4.43 4.13 24.82
N SER A 134 -4.54 5.47 24.84
CA SER A 134 -5.67 6.19 25.44
C SER A 134 -7.02 5.70 24.87
N SER A 135 -7.11 5.64 23.54
CA SER A 135 -8.30 5.11 22.86
C SER A 135 -8.61 3.66 23.24
N SER A 136 -7.59 2.83 23.47
CA SER A 136 -7.77 1.42 23.83
C SER A 136 -8.27 1.24 25.26
N ILE A 137 -7.78 2.07 26.19
CA ILE A 137 -8.26 2.14 27.57
C ILE A 137 -9.72 2.59 27.58
N GLU A 138 -10.06 3.67 26.87
CA GLU A 138 -11.43 4.19 26.84
C GLU A 138 -12.43 3.21 26.18
N ARG A 139 -12.02 2.52 25.11
CA ARG A 139 -12.84 1.43 24.54
C ARG A 139 -13.09 0.30 25.53
N THR A 140 -12.07 -0.07 26.31
CA THR A 140 -12.20 -1.13 27.31
C THR A 140 -13.13 -0.69 28.43
N ARG A 141 -12.97 0.54 28.94
CA ARG A 141 -13.83 1.14 29.96
C ARG A 141 -15.30 1.24 29.54
N SER A 142 -15.56 1.64 28.30
CA SER A 142 -16.93 1.85 27.80
C SER A 142 -17.65 0.57 27.38
N ARG A 143 -16.91 -0.45 26.92
CA ARG A 143 -17.51 -1.67 26.35
C ARG A 143 -17.44 -2.88 27.27
N ALA A 144 -16.47 -2.95 28.17
CA ALA A 144 -16.34 -4.09 29.07
C ALA A 144 -17.29 -3.93 30.26
N ASP A 145 -18.13 -4.94 30.48
CA ASP A 145 -18.85 -5.06 31.74
C ASP A 145 -17.91 -5.62 32.80
N LEU A 146 -17.35 -4.74 33.64
CA LEU A 146 -16.43 -5.13 34.71
C LEU A 146 -17.10 -5.99 35.78
N SER A 147 -18.44 -6.07 35.88
CA SER A 147 -19.08 -6.91 36.91
C SER A 147 -18.82 -8.41 36.68
N ILE A 148 -18.78 -8.82 35.42
CA ILE A 148 -18.63 -10.23 35.00
C ILE A 148 -17.16 -10.65 34.74
N VAL A 149 -16.23 -9.68 34.71
CA VAL A 149 -14.80 -9.97 34.51
C VAL A 149 -14.22 -10.64 35.76
N SER A 150 -13.40 -11.68 35.55
CA SER A 150 -12.76 -12.43 36.64
C SER A 150 -11.85 -11.53 37.49
N SER A 151 -11.78 -11.80 38.78
CA SER A 151 -10.93 -11.04 39.73
C SER A 151 -9.45 -11.06 39.31
N TYR A 152 -8.98 -12.20 38.78
CA TYR A 152 -7.63 -12.32 38.26
C TYR A 152 -7.37 -11.38 37.08
N ALA A 153 -8.29 -11.30 36.11
CA ALA A 153 -8.14 -10.41 34.96
C ALA A 153 -8.18 -8.93 35.38
N LYS A 154 -9.02 -8.58 36.35
CA LYS A 154 -9.06 -7.22 36.94
C LYS A 154 -7.73 -6.85 37.59
N TYR A 155 -7.19 -7.74 38.43
CA TYR A 155 -5.91 -7.52 39.10
C TYR A 155 -4.78 -7.32 38.08
N ARG A 156 -4.72 -8.17 37.05
CA ARG A 156 -3.73 -8.04 35.97
C ARG A 156 -3.88 -6.75 35.18
N LEU A 157 -5.11 -6.31 34.92
CA LEU A 157 -5.37 -5.02 34.26
C LEU A 157 -4.93 -3.85 35.14
N MET A 158 -5.23 -3.91 36.44
CA MET A 158 -4.83 -2.89 37.41
C MET A 158 -3.32 -2.77 37.51
N ASP A 159 -2.62 -3.90 37.64
CA ASP A 159 -1.16 -3.97 37.70
C ASP A 159 -0.50 -3.39 36.43
N ALA A 160 -0.99 -3.77 35.25
CA ALA A 160 -0.50 -3.23 33.98
C ALA A 160 -0.77 -1.73 33.81
N LEU A 161 -1.93 -1.24 34.28
CA LEU A 161 -2.26 0.19 34.25
C LEU A 161 -1.41 1.00 35.24
N GLN A 162 -1.13 0.45 36.42
CA GLN A 162 -0.26 1.09 37.40
C GLN A 162 1.17 1.21 36.87
N SER A 163 1.73 0.12 36.31
CA SER A 163 3.06 0.16 35.70
C SER A 163 3.15 1.18 34.56
N LEU A 164 2.10 1.32 33.74
CA LEU A 164 2.06 2.37 32.71
C LEU A 164 2.03 3.78 33.32
N GLN A 165 1.27 3.99 34.40
CA GLN A 165 1.22 5.26 35.10
C GLN A 165 2.60 5.63 35.67
N ASP A 166 3.28 4.68 36.32
CA ASP A 166 4.59 4.88 36.92
C ASP A 166 5.63 5.26 35.85
N SER A 167 5.64 4.57 34.69
CA SER A 167 6.51 4.94 33.56
C SER A 167 6.22 6.32 32.97
N VAL A 168 4.95 6.74 32.95
CA VAL A 168 4.57 8.08 32.49
C VAL A 168 5.04 9.14 33.50
N GLU A 169 4.91 8.89 34.80
CA GLU A 169 5.36 9.80 35.85
C GLU A 169 6.89 9.95 35.87
N GLU A 170 7.62 8.84 35.70
CA GLU A 170 9.08 8.84 35.56
C GLU A 170 9.51 9.71 34.36
N MET A 171 8.88 9.52 33.19
CA MET A 171 9.16 10.33 32.00
C MET A 171 8.83 11.82 32.21
N ILE A 172 7.70 12.13 32.84
CA ILE A 172 7.33 13.52 33.17
C ILE A 172 8.36 14.15 34.13
N THR A 173 8.85 13.36 35.08
CA THR A 173 9.86 13.82 36.05
C THR A 173 11.18 14.10 35.34
N ALA A 174 11.64 13.20 34.47
CA ALA A 174 12.84 13.40 33.66
C ALA A 174 12.77 14.69 32.81
N ILE A 175 11.63 14.95 32.16
CA ILE A 175 11.43 16.19 31.39
C ILE A 175 11.51 17.44 32.28
N LYS A 176 10.93 17.39 33.49
CA LYS A 176 10.97 18.52 34.43
C LYS A 176 12.37 18.77 35.00
N GLU A 177 13.15 17.71 35.23
CA GLU A 177 14.53 17.80 35.68
C GLU A 177 15.43 18.42 34.61
N ASP A 178 15.20 18.09 33.33
CA ASP A 178 15.94 18.68 32.19
C ASP A 178 15.55 20.14 31.92
N GLU A 179 14.36 20.59 32.31
CA GLU A 179 13.91 21.99 32.22
C GLU A 179 14.39 22.89 33.38
N SER A 180 14.98 22.32 34.45
CA SER A 180 15.39 23.03 35.68
C SER A 180 16.88 23.38 35.71
#